data_AF-A0A969A1U9-F1
#
_entry.id   AF-A0A969A1U9-F1
#
_cell.length_a   1.000
_cell.length_b   1.000
_cell.length_c   1.000
_cell.angle_alpha   90.00
_cell.angle_beta   90.00
_cell.angle_gamma   90.00
#
_symmetry.space_group_name_H-M   'P 1'
#
loop_
_entity.id
_entity.type
_entity.pdbx_description
1 polymer ?
#
loop_
_entity_poly.entity_id
_entity_poly.type
_entity_poly.pdbx_seq_one_letter_code
_entity_poly.pdbx_strand_id
1 'polypeptide(L)'
;GLDLPPQQPYRQLWQRYSQGVRASNLVQQDYLVAKRAFETGCNPKQIALMLIAGSPYVRQIHQSQGKDIARDYVNQTAQLACRNVQKQKNFRRQQEQEL
;
A
#
# COMPACT_ATOMS: atom_id res chain seq x y z
N GLY A 1 -16.88 -11.04 -18.63
CA GLY A 1 -15.98 -11.77 -17.72
C GLY A 1 -14.71 -10.96 -17.57
N LEU A 2 -14.30 -10.65 -16.34
CA LEU A 2 -13.02 -9.99 -16.09
C LEU A 2 -12.10 -11.01 -15.46
N ASP A 3 -11.12 -11.44 -16.25
CA ASP A 3 -9.98 -12.27 -15.84
C ASP A 3 -9.12 -11.45 -14.87
N LEU A 4 -9.35 -11.64 -13.57
CA LEU A 4 -8.53 -11.06 -12.53
C LEU A 4 -7.25 -11.93 -12.44
N PRO A 5 -6.04 -11.34 -12.52
CA PRO A 5 -4.82 -12.11 -12.31
C PRO A 5 -4.91 -12.82 -10.94
N PRO A 6 -4.29 -14.01 -10.78
CA PRO A 6 -4.47 -14.83 -9.59
C PRO A 6 -4.28 -13.96 -8.35
N GLN A 7 -5.33 -13.80 -7.54
CA GLN A 7 -5.32 -12.90 -6.38
C GLN A 7 -4.52 -13.46 -5.19
N GLN A 8 -4.13 -14.74 -5.27
CA GLN A 8 -3.44 -15.45 -4.19
C GLN A 8 -2.09 -14.85 -3.75
N PRO A 9 -1.16 -14.41 -4.63
CA PRO A 9 0.12 -13.85 -4.21
C PRO A 9 -0.07 -12.50 -3.51
N TYR A 10 -1.00 -11.66 -3.96
CA TYR A 10 -1.21 -10.32 -3.39
C TYR A 10 -1.86 -10.37 -2.01
N ARG A 11 -2.75 -11.35 -1.76
CA ARG A 11 -3.32 -11.57 -0.43
C ARG A 11 -2.28 -12.02 0.59
N GLN A 12 -1.35 -12.88 0.17
CA GLN A 12 -0.23 -13.33 1.01
C GLN A 12 0.74 -12.17 1.30
N LEU A 13 1.03 -11.33 0.29
CA LEU A 13 1.84 -10.12 0.50
C LEU A 13 1.20 -9.17 1.52
N TRP A 14 -0.12 -8.97 1.44
CA TRP A 14 -0.84 -8.20 2.45
C TRP A 14 -0.67 -8.79 3.85
N GLN A 15 -0.90 -10.10 4.03
CA GLN A 15 -0.73 -10.77 5.33
C GLN A 15 0.69 -10.60 5.86
N ARG A 16 1.69 -10.85 5.02
CA ARG A 16 3.11 -10.69 5.37
C ARG A 16 3.44 -9.28 5.85
N TYR A 17 3.00 -8.25 5.14
CA TYR A 17 3.38 -6.87 5.47
C TYR A 17 2.53 -6.23 6.56
N SER A 18 1.27 -6.66 6.70
CA SER A 18 0.36 -6.25 7.79
C SER A 18 0.68 -6.90 9.13
N GLN A 19 1.42 -8.00 9.15
CA GLN A 19 1.83 -8.65 10.38
C GLN A 19 2.66 -7.70 11.26
N GLY A 20 2.22 -7.53 12.51
CA GLY A 20 2.87 -6.67 13.50
C GLY A 20 2.73 -5.17 13.26
N VAL A 21 1.91 -4.74 12.29
CA VAL A 21 1.60 -3.32 12.07
C VAL A 21 0.70 -2.83 13.20
N ARG A 22 1.19 -1.86 13.97
CA ARG A 22 0.40 -1.14 14.97
C ARG A 22 -0.16 0.13 14.35
N ALA A 23 -1.44 0.11 14.02
CA ALA A 23 -2.17 1.24 13.46
C ALA A 23 -3.37 1.59 14.34
N SER A 24 -3.68 2.88 14.47
CA SER A 24 -4.83 3.38 15.21
C SER A 24 -6.14 3.25 14.43
N ASN A 25 -6.08 3.10 13.11
CA ASN A 25 -7.22 2.86 12.24
C ASN A 25 -6.80 2.16 10.94
N LEU A 26 -7.78 1.71 10.15
CA LEU A 26 -7.53 0.93 8.93
C LEU A 26 -6.84 1.75 7.82
N VAL A 27 -7.10 3.06 7.73
CA VAL A 27 -6.42 3.94 6.76
C VAL A 27 -4.93 4.01 7.07
N GLN A 28 -4.58 4.17 8.34
CA GLN A 28 -3.20 4.17 8.78
C GLN A 28 -2.55 2.79 8.57
N GLN A 29 -3.29 1.71 8.80
CA GLN A 29 -2.80 0.35 8.51
C GLN A 29 -2.44 0.20 7.04
N ASP A 30 -3.33 0.57 6.12
CA ASP A 30 -3.11 0.50 4.68
C ASP A 30 -1.86 1.30 4.26
N TYR A 31 -1.70 2.50 4.81
CA TYR A 31 -0.51 3.32 4.56
C TYR A 31 0.77 2.67 5.07
N LEU A 32 0.79 2.14 6.31
CA LEU A 32 1.98 1.51 6.89
C LEU A 32 2.36 0.22 6.15
N VAL A 33 1.37 -0.55 5.74
CA VAL A 33 1.57 -1.76 4.92
C VAL A 33 2.13 -1.40 3.54
N ALA A 34 1.56 -0.39 2.88
CA ALA A 34 2.05 0.12 1.60
C ALA A 34 3.48 0.64 1.70
N LYS A 35 3.80 1.38 2.78
CA LYS A 35 5.15 1.88 3.06
C LYS A 35 6.15 0.74 3.16
N ARG A 36 5.84 -0.27 3.98
CA ARG A 36 6.70 -1.45 4.20
C ARG A 36 6.91 -2.23 2.90
N ALA A 37 5.86 -2.46 2.13
CA ALA A 37 5.94 -3.13 0.84
C ALA A 37 6.86 -2.38 -0.14
N PHE A 38 6.76 -1.05 -0.20
CA PHE A 38 7.64 -0.23 -1.04
C PHE A 38 9.10 -0.28 -0.58
N GLU A 39 9.36 -0.25 0.73
CA GLU A 39 10.71 -0.38 1.29
C GLU A 39 11.35 -1.73 0.92
N THR A 40 10.56 -2.78 0.78
CA THR A 40 10.98 -4.12 0.32
C THR A 40 11.05 -4.28 -1.21
N GLY A 41 10.78 -3.22 -1.98
CA GLY A 41 10.94 -3.20 -3.43
C GLY A 41 9.66 -3.39 -4.25
N CYS A 42 8.47 -3.44 -3.64
CA CYS A 42 7.23 -3.44 -4.41
C CYS A 42 7.02 -2.11 -5.13
N ASN A 43 6.56 -2.15 -6.37
CA ASN A 43 6.19 -0.94 -7.12
C ASN A 43 4.75 -0.48 -6.79
N PRO A 44 4.35 0.76 -7.14
CA PRO A 44 3.02 1.29 -6.81
C PRO A 44 1.86 0.42 -7.29
N LYS A 45 1.98 -0.21 -8.48
CA LYS A 45 0.95 -1.08 -9.04
C LYS A 45 0.78 -2.36 -8.21
N GLN A 46 1.88 -2.98 -7.79
CA GLN A 46 1.86 -4.15 -6.91
C GLN A 46 1.25 -3.82 -5.55
N ILE A 47 1.56 -2.64 -5.01
CA ILE A 47 0.98 -2.16 -3.75
C ILE A 47 -0.53 -1.97 -3.89
N ALA A 48 -1.00 -1.32 -4.96
CA ALA A 48 -2.43 -1.14 -5.20
C ALA A 48 -3.17 -2.49 -5.29
N LEU A 49 -2.63 -3.46 -6.03
CA LEU A 49 -3.19 -4.82 -6.14
C LEU A 49 -3.21 -5.55 -4.80
N MET A 50 -2.17 -5.39 -3.99
CA MET A 50 -2.10 -5.93 -2.63
C MET A 50 -3.17 -5.33 -1.71
N LEU A 51 -3.38 -4.01 -1.76
CA LEU A 51 -4.43 -3.34 -1.01
C LEU A 51 -5.82 -3.84 -1.42
N ILE A 52 -6.08 -3.96 -2.73
CA ILE A 52 -7.33 -4.51 -3.27
C ILE A 52 -7.58 -5.94 -2.76
N ALA A 53 -6.54 -6.79 -2.77
CA ALA A 53 -6.67 -8.20 -2.40
C ALA A 53 -6.84 -8.43 -0.89
N GLY A 54 -6.30 -7.53 -0.06
CA GLY A 54 -6.09 -7.79 1.37
C GLY A 54 -6.75 -6.82 2.35
N SER A 55 -6.89 -5.54 2.01
CA SER A 55 -7.33 -4.52 2.96
C SER A 55 -8.81 -4.66 3.32
N PRO A 56 -9.15 -4.74 4.64
CA PRO A 56 -10.53 -4.67 5.10
C PRO A 56 -11.19 -3.33 4.73
N TYR A 57 -10.45 -2.23 4.73
CA TYR A 57 -10.98 -0.90 4.43
C TYR A 57 -11.28 -0.72 2.95
N VAL A 58 -10.41 -1.23 2.06
CA VAL A 58 -10.69 -1.25 0.62
C VAL A 58 -11.95 -2.06 0.32
N ARG A 59 -12.14 -3.19 1.01
CA ARG A 59 -13.39 -3.97 0.90
C ARG A 59 -14.60 -3.17 1.37
N GLN A 60 -14.49 -2.47 2.51
CA GLN A 60 -15.56 -1.62 3.03
C GLN A 60 -15.91 -0.50 2.05
N ILE A 61 -14.93 0.20 1.49
CA ILE A 61 -15.15 1.25 0.47
C ILE A 61 -15.83 0.63 -0.76
N HIS A 62 -15.32 -0.49 -1.27
CA HIS A 62 -15.90 -1.14 -2.44
C HIS A 62 -17.36 -1.51 -2.23
N GLN A 63 -17.73 -1.99 -1.04
CA GLN A 63 -19.10 -2.36 -0.69
C GLN A 63 -20.03 -1.16 -0.49
N SER A 64 -19.52 -0.05 0.05
CA SER A 64 -20.33 1.12 0.44
C SER A 64 -20.39 2.23 -0.61
N GLN A 65 -19.31 2.43 -1.35
CA GLN A 65 -19.10 3.56 -2.26
C GLN A 65 -18.76 3.12 -3.69
N GLY A 66 -18.57 1.82 -3.90
CA GLY A 66 -18.36 1.24 -5.21
C GLY A 66 -16.89 1.19 -5.66
N LYS A 67 -16.72 0.68 -6.88
CA LYS A 67 -15.43 0.26 -7.44
C LYS A 67 -14.48 1.42 -7.71
N ASP A 68 -14.99 2.52 -8.26
CA ASP A 68 -14.13 3.62 -8.70
C ASP A 68 -13.52 4.36 -7.51
N ILE A 69 -14.31 4.59 -6.45
CA ILE A 69 -13.81 5.17 -5.19
C ILE A 69 -12.77 4.25 -4.52
N ALA A 70 -13.00 2.94 -4.51
CA ALA A 70 -12.02 1.98 -4.00
C ALA A 70 -10.72 2.00 -4.81
N ARG A 71 -10.81 2.14 -6.15
CA ARG A 71 -9.65 2.24 -7.04
C ARG A 71 -8.86 3.53 -6.77
N ASP A 72 -9.54 4.66 -6.64
CA ASP A 72 -8.89 5.94 -6.39
C ASP A 72 -8.18 5.94 -5.05
N TYR A 73 -8.82 5.39 -4.02
CA TYR A 73 -8.22 5.22 -2.70
C TYR A 73 -6.90 4.43 -2.76
N VAL A 74 -6.89 3.24 -3.37
CA VAL A 74 -5.66 2.41 -3.40
C VAL A 74 -4.54 3.05 -4.20
N ASN A 75 -4.87 3.77 -5.28
CA ASN A 75 -3.89 4.49 -6.09
C ASN A 75 -3.27 5.65 -5.29
N GLN A 76 -4.09 6.42 -4.59
CA GLN A 76 -3.62 7.53 -3.75
C GLN A 76 -2.74 7.01 -2.61
N THR A 77 -3.17 5.97 -1.89
CA THR A 77 -2.40 5.38 -0.79
C THR A 77 -1.05 4.83 -1.29
N ALA A 78 -1.04 4.11 -2.42
CA ALA A 78 0.20 3.59 -3.00
C ALA A 78 1.17 4.73 -3.38
N GLN A 79 0.68 5.76 -4.08
CA GLN A 79 1.51 6.90 -4.48
C GLN A 79 2.03 7.70 -3.27
N LEU A 80 1.20 7.90 -2.24
CA LEU A 80 1.59 8.62 -1.03
C LEU A 80 2.72 7.88 -0.31
N ALA A 81 2.58 6.57 -0.12
CA ALA A 81 3.61 5.74 0.51
C ALA A 81 4.93 5.79 -0.25
N CYS A 82 4.89 5.63 -1.58
CA CYS A 82 6.09 5.66 -2.42
C CYS A 82 6.81 7.02 -2.35
N ARG A 83 6.05 8.13 -2.48
CA ARG A 83 6.61 9.49 -2.41
C ARG A 83 7.26 9.78 -1.07
N ASN A 84 6.63 9.38 0.04
CA ASN A 84 7.16 9.64 1.37
C ASN A 84 8.45 8.85 1.64
N VAL A 85 8.52 7.59 1.20
CA VAL A 85 9.76 6.80 1.33
C VAL A 85 10.87 7.37 0.46
N GLN A 86 10.58 7.80 -0.77
CA GLN A 86 11.58 8.44 -1.63
C GLN A 86 12.12 9.73 -1.01
N LYS A 87 11.24 10.58 -0.48
CA LYS A 87 11.66 11.81 0.24
C LYS A 87 12.56 11.49 1.43
N GLN A 88 12.21 10.49 2.24
CA GLN A 88 13.05 10.07 3.38
C GLN A 88 14.42 9.56 2.93
N LYS A 89 14.48 8.77 1.84
CA LYS A 89 15.75 8.28 1.28
C LYS A 89 16.62 9.42 0.76
N ASN A 90 16.03 10.40 0.07
CA ASN A 90 16.77 11.55 -0.46
C ASN A 90 17.32 12.43 0.66
N PHE A 91 16.52 12.68 1.70
CA PHE A 91 16.95 13.46 2.86
C PHE A 91 18.11 12.79 3.60
N ARG A 92 18.04 11.46 3.79
CA ARG A 92 19.11 10.70 4.43
C ARG A 92 20.43 10.75 3.65
N ARG A 93 20.37 10.67 2.31
CA ARG A 93 21.55 10.81 1.44
C ARG A 93 22.18 12.20 1.52
N GLN A 94 21.38 13.26 1.66
CA GLN A 94 21.91 14.62 1.82
C GLN A 94 22.67 14.76 3.13
N GLN A 95 22.12 14.25 4.25
CA GLN A 95 22.82 14.27 5.54
C GLN A 95 24.13 13.46 5.53
N GLU A 96 24.17 12.34 4.82
CA GLU A 96 25.38 11.51 4.69
C GLU A 96 26.46 12.17 3.79
N GLN A 97 26.12 13.16 2.97
CA GLN A 97 27.07 13.92 2.14
C GLN A 97 27.58 15.19 2.82
N GLU A 98 26.93 15.63 3.90
CA GLU A 98 27.28 16.82 4.69
C GLU A 98 28.12 16.50 5.94
N LEU A 99 28.40 15.22 6.19
CA LEU A 99 29.28 14.69 7.25
C LEU A 99 30.61 14.21 6.68
#